data_AF-A0A1A6A4U2-F1
#
_entry.id   AF-A0A1A6A4U2-F1
#
_cell.length_a   1.000
_cell.length_b   1.000
_cell.length_c   1.000
_cell.angle_alpha   90.00
_cell.angle_beta   90.00
_cell.angle_gamma   90.00
#
_symmetry.space_group_name_H-M   'P 1'
#
loop_
_entity.id
_entity.type
_entity.pdbx_description
1 polymer ?
#
loop_
_entity_poly.entity_id
_entity_poly.type
_entity_poly.pdbx_seq_one_letter_code
_entity_poly.pdbx_strand_id
1 'polypeptide(L)'
;MPLKREKSTESDEECRSKFSPKKTRTFQGKKSFTPEEESAFLEIIDEVVKAGLWNAAKNHPELNGRKQNSVLGHWDAMYRKLRKS
;
A
#
# COMPACT_ATOMS: atom_id res chain seq x y z
N MET A 1 -18.82 -27.95 -42.76
CA MET A 1 -20.08 -27.39 -43.28
C MET A 1 -21.23 -27.82 -42.35
N PRO A 2 -22.34 -27.06 -42.28
CA PRO A 2 -23.14 -26.96 -41.04
C PRO A 2 -24.42 -27.79 -41.05
N LEU A 3 -25.00 -28.02 -39.86
CA LEU A 3 -26.45 -28.12 -39.70
C LEU A 3 -26.94 -27.32 -38.49
N LYS A 4 -28.16 -26.79 -38.62
CA LYS A 4 -28.82 -25.82 -37.74
C LYS A 4 -29.95 -26.50 -36.95
N ARG A 5 -30.52 -25.72 -36.00
CA ARG A 5 -31.94 -25.70 -35.57
C ARG A 5 -32.24 -26.46 -34.26
N GLU A 6 -32.56 -25.75 -33.15
CA GLU A 6 -33.91 -25.41 -32.59
C GLU A 6 -34.81 -26.66 -32.34
N LYS A 7 -35.69 -26.78 -31.32
CA LYS A 7 -36.29 -25.81 -30.37
C LYS A 7 -36.96 -26.57 -29.19
N SER A 8 -37.21 -25.88 -28.06
CA SER A 8 -38.32 -26.05 -27.08
C SER A 8 -38.07 -25.02 -25.94
N THR A 9 -38.87 -24.01 -25.55
CA THR A 9 -40.34 -23.87 -25.34
C THR A 9 -40.92 -25.08 -24.58
N GLU A 10 -41.51 -24.97 -23.38
CA GLU A 10 -41.94 -23.83 -22.53
C GLU A 10 -42.01 -24.34 -21.05
N SER A 11 -42.25 -23.57 -19.97
CA SER A 11 -42.85 -22.23 -19.82
C SER A 11 -42.37 -21.51 -18.51
N ASP A 12 -43.23 -20.65 -17.97
CA ASP A 12 -43.19 -19.76 -16.78
C ASP A 12 -42.80 -20.35 -15.40
N GLU A 13 -41.90 -19.67 -14.67
CA GLU A 13 -42.21 -19.22 -13.30
C GLU A 13 -41.39 -17.96 -12.90
N GLU A 14 -42.06 -16.99 -12.27
CA GLU A 14 -41.58 -15.62 -12.05
C GLU A 14 -40.49 -15.50 -10.97
N CYS A 15 -39.27 -15.96 -11.25
CA CYS A 15 -38.13 -15.70 -10.37
C CYS A 15 -37.47 -14.36 -10.70
N ARG A 16 -38.01 -13.27 -10.13
CA ARG A 16 -37.42 -11.92 -10.15
C ARG A 16 -35.99 -11.95 -9.59
N SER A 17 -35.01 -12.22 -10.45
CA SER A 17 -33.60 -12.12 -10.11
C SER A 17 -33.29 -10.66 -9.80
N LYS A 18 -33.29 -10.36 -8.50
CA LYS A 18 -33.00 -9.02 -7.99
C LYS A 18 -31.71 -8.55 -8.62
N PHE A 19 -31.80 -7.51 -9.47
CA PHE A 19 -30.64 -6.78 -9.96
C PHE A 19 -29.93 -6.19 -8.75
N SER A 20 -29.03 -6.99 -8.19
CA SER A 20 -28.03 -6.52 -7.24
C SER A 20 -27.28 -5.44 -8.00
N PRO A 21 -27.40 -4.15 -7.64
CA PRO A 21 -26.64 -3.12 -8.33
C PRO A 21 -25.19 -3.52 -8.15
N LYS A 22 -24.51 -3.82 -9.27
CA LYS A 22 -23.06 -4.05 -9.24
C LYS A 22 -22.50 -2.79 -8.62
N LYS A 23 -22.08 -2.88 -7.35
CA LYS A 23 -21.33 -1.82 -6.68
C LYS A 23 -20.06 -1.69 -7.48
N THR A 24 -20.08 -0.80 -8.48
CA THR A 24 -18.89 -0.16 -9.00
C THR A 24 -18.19 0.39 -7.78
N ARG A 25 -17.20 -0.37 -7.29
CA ARG A 25 -16.18 0.17 -6.40
C ARG A 25 -15.60 1.31 -7.22
N THR A 26 -16.03 2.53 -6.91
CA THR A 26 -15.44 3.73 -7.44
C THR A 26 -13.97 3.58 -7.14
N PHE A 27 -13.17 3.32 -8.17
CA PHE A 27 -11.74 3.19 -8.02
C PHE A 27 -11.30 4.62 -7.75
N GLN A 28 -11.31 4.99 -6.46
CA GLN A 28 -10.70 6.23 -5.99
C GLN A 28 -9.27 6.12 -6.45
N GLY A 29 -8.96 6.84 -7.54
CA GLY A 29 -7.66 6.78 -8.18
C GLY A 29 -6.60 7.01 -7.13
N LYS A 30 -5.47 6.29 -7.24
CA LYS A 30 -4.37 6.39 -6.29
C LYS A 30 -4.07 7.88 -6.07
N LYS A 31 -4.44 8.41 -4.91
CA LYS A 31 -4.09 9.78 -4.55
C LYS A 31 -2.56 9.80 -4.51
N SER A 32 -1.96 10.63 -5.36
CA SER A 32 -0.58 11.04 -5.15
C SER A 32 -0.50 11.68 -3.78
N PHE A 33 0.54 11.37 -3.01
CA PHE A 33 0.81 12.10 -1.79
C PHE A 33 0.97 13.59 -2.14
N THR A 34 0.35 14.45 -1.33
CA THR A 34 0.61 15.89 -1.36
C THR A 34 1.93 16.19 -0.62
N PRO A 35 2.65 17.28 -0.93
CA PRO A 35 3.90 17.61 -0.24
C PRO A 35 3.72 17.80 1.28
N GLU A 36 2.54 18.24 1.71
CA GLU A 36 2.14 18.30 3.12
C GLU A 36 2.08 16.89 3.74
N GLU A 37 1.36 15.95 3.12
CA GLU A 37 1.31 14.56 3.55
C GLU A 37 2.69 13.88 3.52
N GLU A 38 3.53 14.15 2.53
CA GLU A 38 4.90 13.62 2.47
C GLU A 38 5.76 14.14 3.63
N SER A 39 5.68 15.43 3.95
CA SER A 39 6.40 16.01 5.09
C SER A 39 5.98 15.41 6.43
N ALA A 40 4.67 15.28 6.67
CA ALA A 40 4.14 14.66 7.89
C ALA A 40 4.50 13.16 7.97
N PHE A 41 4.45 12.44 6.84
CA PHE A 41 4.84 11.04 6.77
C PHE A 41 6.33 10.84 7.05
N LEU A 42 7.19 11.73 6.54
CA LEU A 42 8.62 11.75 6.81
C LEU A 42 8.92 12.00 8.32
N GLU A 43 8.21 12.92 8.97
CA GLU A 43 8.36 13.17 10.40
C GLU A 43 7.95 11.97 11.26
N ILE A 44 6.82 11.32 10.94
CA ILE A 44 6.37 10.09 11.61
C ILE A 44 7.42 8.97 11.46
N ILE A 45 8.02 8.82 10.27
CA ILE A 45 9.10 7.84 10.05
C ILE A 45 10.33 8.19 10.91
N ASP A 46 10.73 9.47 10.99
CA ASP A 46 11.88 9.89 11.79
C ASP A 46 11.71 9.55 13.28
N GLU A 47 10.52 9.76 13.85
CA GLU A 47 10.22 9.37 15.23
C GLU A 47 10.30 7.84 15.44
N VAL A 48 9.62 7.06 14.59
CA VAL A 48 9.61 5.59 14.68
C VAL A 48 11.02 5.02 14.53
N VAL A 49 11.81 5.56 13.61
CA VAL A 49 13.19 5.14 13.37
C VAL A 49 14.07 5.55 14.54
N LYS A 50 13.98 6.76 15.09
CA LYS A 50 14.76 7.17 16.27
C LYS A 50 14.43 6.34 17.52
N ALA A 51 13.18 5.91 17.69
CA ALA A 51 12.78 5.03 18.79
C ALA A 51 13.26 3.56 18.60
N GLY A 52 13.16 3.02 17.38
CA GLY A 52 13.35 1.58 17.11
C GLY A 52 14.70 1.17 16.51
N LEU A 53 15.36 2.05 15.74
CA LEU A 53 16.45 1.67 14.83
C LEU A 53 17.63 1.01 15.53
N TRP A 54 18.07 1.53 16.67
CA TRP A 54 19.20 0.92 17.40
C TRP A 54 18.86 -0.47 17.93
N ASN A 55 17.64 -0.66 18.42
CA ASN A 55 17.18 -1.96 18.92
C ASN A 55 17.05 -3.01 17.82
N ALA A 56 16.74 -2.60 16.58
CA ALA A 56 16.79 -3.47 15.41
C ALA A 56 18.23 -3.69 14.92
N ALA A 57 19.03 -2.63 14.80
CA ALA A 57 20.38 -2.68 14.24
C ALA A 57 21.38 -3.50 15.08
N LYS A 58 21.30 -3.45 16.42
CA LYS A 58 22.16 -4.25 17.29
C LYS A 58 21.96 -5.77 17.11
N ASN A 59 20.79 -6.20 16.63
CA ASN A 59 20.48 -7.60 16.36
C ASN A 59 20.92 -8.04 14.95
N HIS A 60 21.28 -7.11 14.07
CA HIS A 60 21.77 -7.42 12.72
C HIS A 60 23.27 -7.73 12.74
N PRO A 61 23.73 -8.85 12.16
CA PRO A 61 25.14 -9.27 12.25
C PRO A 61 26.12 -8.24 11.68
N GLU A 62 25.74 -7.53 10.61
CA GLU A 62 26.59 -6.50 9.97
C GLU A 62 26.56 -5.13 10.67
N LEU A 63 25.52 -4.86 11.46
CA LEU A 63 25.30 -3.56 12.13
C LEU A 63 25.65 -3.58 13.61
N ASN A 64 25.66 -4.75 14.25
CA ASN A 64 26.07 -4.94 15.65
C ASN A 64 27.51 -4.44 15.93
N GLY A 65 28.40 -4.50 14.93
CA GLY A 65 29.75 -3.93 15.03
C GLY A 65 29.82 -2.39 15.02
N ARG A 66 28.71 -1.68 14.79
CA ARG A 66 28.67 -0.21 14.74
C ARG A 66 28.16 0.40 16.05
N LYS A 67 28.68 1.57 16.40
CA LYS A 67 28.18 2.37 17.53
C LYS A 67 26.79 2.93 17.21
N GLN A 68 25.90 2.96 18.21
CA GLN A 68 24.55 3.55 18.14
C GLN A 68 24.51 4.90 17.40
N ASN A 69 25.40 5.83 17.79
CA ASN A 69 25.47 7.17 17.20
C ASN A 69 25.86 7.15 15.70
N SER A 70 26.62 6.14 15.24
CA SER A 70 26.93 5.98 13.81
C SER A 70 25.72 5.49 13.01
N VAL A 71 24.83 4.72 13.62
CA VAL A 71 23.61 4.21 12.97
C VAL A 71 22.57 5.33 12.88
N LEU A 72 22.34 6.06 13.99
CA LEU A 72 21.46 7.23 14.01
C LEU A 72 21.96 8.35 13.09
N GLY A 73 23.27 8.67 13.12
CA GLY A 73 23.85 9.67 12.22
C GLY A 73 23.80 9.30 10.73
N HIS A 74 23.78 8.00 10.40
CA HIS A 74 23.54 7.54 9.04
C HIS A 74 22.08 7.77 8.62
N TRP A 75 21.13 7.49 9.52
CA TRP A 75 19.72 7.80 9.31
C TRP A 75 19.46 9.30 9.14
N ASP A 76 19.97 10.17 10.03
CA ASP A 76 19.82 11.64 9.90
C ASP A 76 20.37 12.14 8.54
N ALA A 77 21.45 11.55 8.03
CA ALA A 77 22.01 11.88 6.72
C ALA A 77 21.11 11.41 5.55
N MET A 78 20.38 10.30 5.69
CA MET A 78 19.36 9.87 4.72
C MET A 78 18.11 10.75 4.80
N TYR A 79 17.61 11.03 6.01
CA TYR A 79 16.46 11.89 6.25
C TYR A 79 16.63 13.29 5.65
N ARG A 80 17.82 13.88 5.81
CA ARG A 80 18.20 15.16 5.19
C ARG A 80 18.29 15.14 3.66
N LYS A 81 18.41 13.97 3.04
CA LYS A 81 18.30 13.81 1.57
C LYS A 81 16.84 13.70 1.15
N LEU A 82 16.05 12.92 1.88
CA LEU A 82 14.61 12.75 1.62
C LEU A 82 13.85 14.08 1.73
N ARG A 83 14.20 14.96 2.69
CA ARG A 83 13.65 16.32 2.80
C ARG A 83 14.16 17.35 1.77
N LYS A 84 15.02 16.95 0.83
CA LYS A 84 15.62 17.82 -0.21
C LYS A 84 15.29 17.39 -1.64
N SER A 85 14.64 16.24 -1.81
CA SER A 85 14.00 15.83 -3.07
C SER A 85 12.60 16.41 -3.16
#